data_AF-B5EWJ0-F1
#
_entry.id   AF-B5EWJ0-F1
#
_cell.length_a   1.000
_cell.length_b   1.000
_cell.length_c   1.000
_cell.angle_alpha   90.00
_cell.angle_beta   90.00
_cell.angle_gamma   90.00
#
_symmetry.space_group_name_H-M   'P 1'
#
loop_
_entity.id
_entity.type
_entity.pdbx_description
1 polymer ?
#
loop_
_entity_poly.entity_id
_entity_poly.type
_entity_poly.pdbx_seq_one_letter_code
_entity_poly.pdbx_strand_id
1 'polypeptide(L)' 'MNIKAEQFVTKKGRRVLTDEGLQGMGADLGVGSSTEKQQGQVAASIFANCSELDNQQLDEIIDWVRLYKN' A
#
# COMPACT_ATOMS: atom_id res chain seq x y z
N MET A 1 -11.94 -9.73 0.77
CA MET A 1 -11.85 -8.94 -0.49
C MET A 1 -10.63 -9.46 -1.26
N ASN A 2 -10.65 -9.62 -2.59
CA ASN A 2 -9.43 -10.08 -3.28
C ASN A 2 -8.50 -8.90 -3.56
N ILE A 3 -7.43 -8.77 -2.76
CA ILE A 3 -6.45 -7.69 -2.88
C ILE A 3 -5.53 -7.96 -4.08
N LYS A 4 -5.31 -6.93 -4.90
CA LYS A 4 -4.39 -6.98 -6.03
C LYS A 4 -3.35 -5.87 -5.93
N ALA A 5 -2.10 -6.17 -6.31
CA ALA A 5 -0.99 -5.21 -6.24
C ALA A 5 -1.26 -3.92 -7.05
N GLU A 6 -2.00 -4.02 -8.16
CA GLU A 6 -2.41 -2.89 -9.01
C GLU A 6 -3.33 -1.88 -8.34
N GLN A 7 -4.00 -2.25 -7.23
CA GLN A 7 -4.88 -1.34 -6.49
C GLN A 7 -4.10 -0.31 -5.66
N PHE A 8 -2.84 -0.60 -5.34
CA PHE A 8 -1.99 0.29 -4.55
C PHE A 8 -1.32 1.32 -5.47
N VAL A 9 -1.95 2.50 -5.56
CA VAL A 9 -1.49 3.60 -6.39
C VAL A 9 -1.28 4.89 -5.58
N THR A 10 -0.31 5.69 -6.00
CA THR A 10 -0.13 7.07 -5.53
C THR A 10 -1.32 7.94 -5.96
N LYS A 11 -1.42 9.16 -5.39
CA LYS A 11 -2.39 10.19 -5.84
C LYS A 11 -2.30 10.50 -7.35
N LYS A 12 -1.14 10.28 -7.97
CA LYS A 12 -0.92 10.49 -9.41
C LYS A 12 -1.23 9.24 -10.26
N GLY A 13 -1.75 8.17 -9.66
CA GLY A 13 -2.10 6.93 -10.36
C GLY A 13 -0.92 5.98 -10.65
N ARG A 14 0.30 6.29 -10.20
CA ARG A 14 1.43 5.36 -10.32
C ARG A 14 1.34 4.26 -9.27
N ARG A 15 1.53 3.00 -9.68
CA ARG A 15 1.62 1.84 -8.79
C ARG A 15 2.79 1.97 -7.81
N VAL A 16 2.58 1.54 -6.57
CA VAL A 16 3.61 1.52 -5.51
C VAL A 16 4.12 0.11 -5.18
N LEU A 17 3.64 -0.90 -5.92
CA LEU A 17 4.05 -2.29 -5.83
C LEU A 17 4.45 -2.85 -7.20
N THR A 18 5.32 -3.88 -7.19
CA THR A 18 5.56 -4.77 -8.33
C THR A 18 4.35 -5.67 -8.60
N ASP A 19 4.40 -6.51 -9.64
CA ASP A 19 3.35 -7.48 -9.91
C ASP A 19 3.27 -8.57 -8.83
N GLU A 20 4.39 -8.85 -8.17
CA GLU A 20 4.53 -9.79 -7.05
C GLU A 20 4.16 -9.16 -5.70
N GLY A 21 3.74 -7.89 -5.67
CA GLY A 21 3.35 -7.19 -4.44
C GLY A 21 4.52 -6.73 -3.57
N LEU A 22 5.74 -6.70 -4.12
CA LEU A 22 6.92 -6.16 -3.45
C LEU A 22 6.95 -4.63 -3.59
N GLN A 23 7.64 -3.96 -2.67
CA GLN A 23 7.84 -2.51 -2.74
C GLN A 23 8.54 -2.12 -4.05
N GLY A 24 7.91 -1.24 -4.82
CA GLY A 24 8.45 -0.75 -6.08
C GLY A 24 7.75 0.52 -6.53
N MET A 25 8.00 0.97 -7.76
CA MET A 25 7.26 2.07 -8.35
C MET A 25 7.00 1.80 -9.82
N GLY A 26 5.74 1.92 -10.25
CA GLY A 26 5.37 1.64 -11.65
C GLY A 26 5.61 0.18 -12.05
N ALA A 27 5.51 -0.74 -11.09
CA ALA A 27 5.88 -2.15 -11.20
C ALA A 27 7.40 -2.47 -11.17
N ASP A 28 8.28 -1.46 -11.08
CA ASP A 28 9.73 -1.68 -10.99
C ASP A 28 10.22 -1.77 -9.54
N LEU A 29 11.00 -2.81 -9.23
CA LEU A 29 11.56 -3.07 -7.89
C LEU A 29 12.59 -2.00 -7.48
N GLY A 30 12.50 -1.51 -6.23
CA GLY A 30 13.51 -0.62 -5.64
C GLY A 30 13.57 0.81 -6.21
N VAL A 31 12.71 1.13 -7.18
CA VAL A 31 12.55 2.45 -7.78
C VAL A 31 11.65 3.32 -6.91
N GLY A 32 11.88 4.63 -6.92
CA GLY A 32 11.09 5.63 -6.20
C GLY A 32 11.91 6.55 -5.30
N SER A 33 11.37 7.72 -5.04
CA SER A 33 11.83 8.63 -3.98
C SER A 33 11.78 7.98 -2.61
N SER A 34 12.48 8.55 -1.63
CA SER A 34 12.39 8.10 -0.23
C SER A 34 10.95 8.05 0.28
N THR A 35 10.13 9.03 -0.10
CA THR A 35 8.69 9.05 0.22
C THR A 35 7.93 7.90 -0.43
N GLU A 36 8.15 7.64 -1.72
CA GLU A 36 7.49 6.54 -2.44
C GLU A 36 7.90 5.17 -1.87
N LYS A 37 9.16 5.01 -1.44
CA LYS A 37 9.64 3.80 -0.79
C LYS A 37 8.91 3.52 0.53
N GLN A 38 8.72 4.54 1.37
CA GLN A 38 7.97 4.41 2.62
C GLN A 38 6.49 4.05 2.35
N GLN A 39 5.85 4.69 1.38
CA GLN A 39 4.47 4.35 0.98
C GLN A 39 4.36 2.92 0.47
N GLY A 40 5.30 2.49 -0.36
CA GLY A 40 5.35 1.12 -0.89
C GLY A 40 5.62 0.06 0.19
N GLN A 41 6.37 0.37 1.25
CA GLN A 41 6.56 -0.54 2.39
C GLN A 41 5.24 -0.81 3.13
N VAL A 42 4.45 0.24 3.39
CA VAL A 42 3.12 0.08 4.00
C VAL A 42 2.19 -0.71 3.07
N ALA A 43 2.18 -0.38 1.78
CA ALA A 43 1.39 -1.11 0.78
C ALA A 43 1.76 -2.60 0.69
N ALA A 44 3.06 -2.92 0.70
CA ALA A 44 3.54 -4.30 0.64
C ALA A 44 3.14 -5.08 1.90
N SER A 45 3.17 -4.43 3.06
CA SER A 45 2.74 -5.03 4.32
C SER A 45 1.25 -5.37 4.31
N ILE A 46 0.41 -4.48 3.77
CA ILE A 46 -1.02 -4.73 3.60
C ILE A 46 -1.23 -5.87 2.60
N PHE A 47 -0.57 -5.83 1.45
CA PHE A 47 -0.70 -6.86 0.42
C PHE A 47 -0.34 -8.27 0.94
N ALA A 48 0.74 -8.37 1.72
CA ALA A 48 1.22 -9.65 2.23
C ALA A 48 0.43 -10.22 3.42
N ASN A 49 -0.19 -9.36 4.24
CA ASN A 49 -0.73 -9.78 5.54
C ASN A 49 -2.23 -9.53 5.73
N CYS A 50 -2.89 -8.81 4.84
CA CYS A 50 -4.24 -8.27 5.09
C CYS A 50 -5.31 -8.76 4.11
N SER A 51 -5.11 -9.91 3.47
CA SER A 51 -6.05 -10.50 2.48
C SER A 51 -7.46 -10.75 3.03
N GLU A 52 -7.59 -10.94 4.34
CA GLU A 52 -8.85 -11.25 5.02
C GLU A 52 -9.54 -10.04 5.66
N LEU A 53 -8.95 -8.85 5.59
CA LEU A 53 -9.57 -7.67 6.20
C LEU A 53 -10.93 -7.36 5.55
N ASP A 54 -11.91 -7.09 6.39
CA ASP A 54 -13.19 -6.53 5.99
C ASP A 54 -13.17 -4.99 6.01
N ASN A 55 -14.26 -4.38 5.53
CA ASN A 55 -14.35 -2.92 5.44
C ASN A 55 -14.30 -2.23 6.82
N GLN A 56 -14.86 -2.85 7.86
CA GLN A 56 -14.87 -2.26 9.20
C GLN A 56 -13.46 -2.22 9.78
N GLN A 57 -12.70 -3.30 9.63
CA GLN A 57 -11.30 -3.35 10.06
C GLN A 57 -10.42 -2.37 9.27
N LEU A 58 -10.70 -2.17 7.98
CA LEU A 58 -10.01 -1.17 7.16
C LEU A 58 -10.31 0.25 7.63
N ASP A 59 -11.56 0.56 7.99
CA ASP A 59 -11.95 1.85 8.53
C ASP A 59 -11.23 2.14 9.86
N GLU A 60 -11.10 1.15 10.75
CA GLU A 60 -10.33 1.28 11.99
C GLU A 60 -8.85 1.61 11.75
N ILE A 61 -8.21 0.96 10.76
CA ILE A 61 -6.82 1.26 10.38
C ILE A 61 -6.69 2.69 9.86
N ILE A 62 -7.65 3.15 9.04
CA ILE A 62 -7.66 4.53 8.53
C ILE A 62 -7.76 5.51 9.70
N ASP A 63 -8.58 5.20 10.70
CA ASP A 63 -8.74 6.03 11.88
C ASP A 63 -7.46 6.05 12.75
N TRP A 64 -6.76 4.93 12.91
CA TRP A 64 -5.43 4.93 13.57
C TRP A 64 -4.43 5.84 12.84
N VAL A 65 -4.39 5.80 11.51
CA VAL A 65 -3.51 6.67 10.69
C VAL A 65 -3.89 8.15 10.86
N ARG A 66 -5.19 8.48 10.91
CA ARG A 66 -5.67 9.84 11.19
C ARG A 66 -5.25 10.32 12.57
N LEU A 67 -5.38 9.48 13.59
CA LEU A 67 -4.97 9.79 14.96
C LEU A 67 -3.45 10.00 15.07
N TYR A 68 -2.64 9.15 14.43
CA TYR A 68 -1.18 9.28 14.42
C TYR A 68 -0.67 10.55 13.72
N LYS A 69 -1.39 11.02 12.70
CA LYS A 69 -1.00 12.21 11.93
C LYS A 69 -1.27 13.53 12.67
N ASN A 70 -2.17 13.51 13.65
CA ASN A 70 -2.50 14.68 14.49
C ASN A 70 -1.41 14.95 15.53
#